data_AF-A0A0C2F636-F1
#
_entry.id   AF-A0A0C2F636-F1
#
_cell.length_a   1.000
_cell.length_b   1.000
_cell.length_c   1.000
_cell.angle_alpha   90.00
_cell.angle_beta   90.00
_cell.angle_gamma   90.00
#
_symmetry.space_group_name_H-M   'P 1'
#
loop_
_entity.id
_entity.type
_entity.pdbx_description
1 polymer ?
#
loop_
_entity_poly.entity_id
_entity_poly.type
_entity_poly.pdbx_seq_one_letter_code
_entity_poly.pdbx_strand_id
1 'polypeptide(L)'
;MQDRMLVRSYRPTRHLLPALPSGQANKQLSSSALSKGQKQDNTESVRDGHGTFELTVKTYFPDASQPGGAMSNILDCVPLGEEVEMRGPTGEITYDGHGAFTIEGRARHSARVSLVLGGSGVTPGFALIARILLTSGDDTPLRVIDANTTEGDILLRDELDALAKDF
;
A
#
# COMPACT_ATOMS: atom_id res chain seq x y z
N MET A 1 26.08 24.16 6.85
CA MET A 1 25.74 22.76 6.58
C MET A 1 24.36 22.80 5.95
N GLN A 2 24.22 22.51 4.65
CA GLN A 2 22.91 22.58 3.98
C GLN A 2 22.17 21.28 4.27
N ASP A 3 21.20 21.34 5.17
CA ASP A 3 20.30 20.22 5.42
C ASP A 3 19.53 19.94 4.12
N ARG A 4 19.77 18.76 3.55
CA ARG A 4 19.02 18.26 2.40
C ARG A 4 17.94 17.33 2.93
N MET A 5 16.69 17.77 2.82
CA MET A 5 15.52 16.92 3.09
C MET A 5 15.49 15.80 2.05
N LEU A 6 15.86 14.59 2.48
CA LEU A 6 15.83 13.41 1.64
C LEU A 6 14.41 12.84 1.66
N VAL A 7 13.56 13.31 0.74
CA VAL A 7 12.21 12.77 0.56
C VAL A 7 12.34 11.37 -0.03
N ARG A 8 12.05 10.35 0.78
CA ARG A 8 11.93 8.96 0.31
C ARG A 8 10.51 8.71 -0.16
N SER A 9 10.40 8.00 -1.28
CA SER A 9 9.14 7.73 -1.94
C SER A 9 8.28 6.76 -1.16
N TYR A 10 6.98 7.02 -1.16
CA TYR A 10 5.95 6.19 -0.56
C TYR A 10 4.91 5.89 -1.64
N ARG A 11 4.44 4.64 -1.71
CA ARG A 11 3.26 4.30 -2.52
C ARG A 11 2.01 4.47 -1.66
N PRO A 12 1.00 5.21 -2.13
CA PRO A 12 -0.22 5.50 -1.38
C PRO A 12 -0.83 4.24 -0.78
N THR A 13 -1.12 4.27 0.51
CA THR A 13 -1.92 3.24 1.15
C THR A 13 -3.38 3.41 0.74
N ARG A 14 -4.03 2.26 0.60
CA ARG A 14 -5.41 2.00 0.18
C ARG A 14 -5.72 1.91 -1.32
N HIS A 15 -5.05 2.61 -2.24
CA HIS A 15 -5.18 2.26 -3.66
C HIS A 15 -4.20 1.14 -4.03
N LEU A 16 -4.66 -0.10 -3.84
CA LEU A 16 -3.89 -1.34 -3.92
C LEU A 16 -4.00 -1.99 -5.32
N LEU A 17 -5.04 -1.64 -6.06
CA LEU A 17 -5.29 -2.11 -7.42
C LEU A 17 -5.28 -0.94 -8.41
N PRO A 18 -4.80 -1.16 -9.66
CA PRO A 18 -4.92 -0.15 -10.71
C PRO A 18 -6.38 0.20 -11.03
N ALA A 19 -6.55 1.40 -11.59
CA ALA A 19 -7.83 1.85 -12.12
C ALA A 19 -8.34 0.88 -13.20
N LEU A 20 -9.67 0.77 -13.32
CA LEU A 20 -10.28 0.00 -14.40
C LEU A 20 -9.94 0.62 -15.76
N PRO A 21 -9.76 -0.19 -16.82
CA PRO A 21 -9.62 0.33 -18.18
C PRO A 21 -10.80 1.25 -18.54
N SER A 22 -10.51 2.36 -19.21
CA SER A 22 -11.50 3.32 -19.69
C SER A 22 -12.56 2.60 -20.54
N GLY A 23 -13.78 2.47 -19.99
CA GLY A 23 -14.90 1.74 -20.59
C GLY A 23 -15.63 0.78 -19.64
N GLN A 24 -15.02 0.36 -18.54
CA GLN A 24 -15.66 -0.51 -17.53
C GLN A 24 -16.26 0.27 -16.34
N ALA A 25 -15.70 1.44 -16.00
CA ALA A 25 -16.20 2.29 -14.89
C ALA A 25 -17.69 2.70 -15.03
N ASN A 26 -18.17 2.91 -16.26
CA ASN A 26 -19.56 3.32 -16.51
C ASN A 26 -20.60 2.17 -16.43
N LYS A 27 -20.18 0.90 -16.31
CA LYS A 27 -21.13 -0.23 -16.21
C LYS A 27 -21.54 -0.58 -14.78
N GLN A 28 -20.73 -0.24 -13.78
CA GLN A 28 -21.04 -0.59 -12.38
C GLN A 28 -21.99 0.40 -11.71
N LEU A 29 -21.92 1.70 -12.05
CA LEU A 29 -22.82 2.74 -11.54
C LEU A 29 -24.31 2.52 -11.88
N SER A 30 -24.63 1.67 -12.86
CA SER A 30 -26.01 1.35 -13.28
C SER A 30 -26.55 0.01 -12.76
N SER A 31 -25.79 -0.73 -11.95
CA SER A 31 -26.13 -2.12 -11.55
C SER A 31 -26.58 -2.28 -10.09
N SER A 32 -27.00 -1.21 -9.42
CA SER A 32 -27.56 -1.27 -8.05
C SER A 32 -28.97 -1.90 -7.96
N ALA A 33 -29.44 -2.57 -9.01
CA ALA A 33 -30.69 -3.32 -9.01
C ALA A 33 -30.44 -4.84 -9.15
N LEU A 34 -30.59 -5.53 -8.01
CA LEU A 34 -30.97 -6.95 -7.87
C LEU A 34 -29.95 -8.03 -8.33
N SER A 35 -29.22 -8.62 -7.37
CA SER A 35 -29.27 -10.08 -7.14
C SER A 35 -28.63 -10.47 -5.81
N LYS A 36 -29.28 -11.44 -5.13
CA LYS A 36 -28.86 -12.03 -3.86
C LYS A 36 -27.75 -13.06 -4.12
N GLY A 37 -26.66 -13.04 -3.35
CA GLY A 37 -25.80 -14.21 -3.15
C GLY A 37 -24.32 -14.15 -3.57
N GLN A 38 -23.76 -12.98 -3.89
CA GLN A 38 -22.30 -12.86 -4.10
C GLN A 38 -21.65 -12.17 -2.90
N LYS A 39 -20.50 -12.69 -2.42
CA LYS A 39 -19.56 -11.95 -1.56
C LYS A 39 -19.40 -10.57 -2.22
N GLN A 40 -19.82 -9.51 -1.55
CA GLN A 40 -19.70 -8.15 -2.06
C GLN A 40 -18.22 -7.89 -2.29
N ASP A 41 -17.78 -7.92 -3.55
CA ASP A 41 -16.39 -7.68 -3.91
C ASP A 41 -16.11 -6.19 -3.70
N ASN A 42 -15.65 -5.83 -2.50
CA ASN A 42 -15.36 -4.46 -2.07
C ASN A 42 -14.04 -3.93 -2.68
N THR A 43 -13.51 -4.59 -3.72
CA THR A 43 -12.25 -4.19 -4.37
C THR A 43 -12.32 -2.83 -5.05
N GLU A 44 -13.52 -2.32 -5.36
CA GLU A 44 -13.69 -0.98 -5.95
C GLU A 44 -13.11 0.11 -5.04
N SER A 45 -13.31 0.01 -3.73
CA SER A 45 -12.81 0.99 -2.75
C SER A 45 -11.29 1.08 -2.66
N VAL A 46 -10.59 0.04 -3.14
CA VAL A 46 -9.12 -0.05 -3.13
C VAL A 46 -8.49 0.10 -4.51
N ARG A 47 -9.26 0.54 -5.52
CA ARG A 47 -8.76 0.85 -6.86
C ARG A 47 -8.33 2.30 -7.00
N ASP A 48 -7.30 2.55 -7.80
CA ASP A 48 -6.93 3.90 -8.24
C ASP A 48 -8.06 4.56 -9.06
N GLY A 49 -8.06 5.90 -9.12
CA GLY A 49 -8.95 6.67 -10.01
C GLY A 49 -9.95 7.59 -9.30
N HIS A 50 -9.98 7.60 -7.96
CA HIS A 50 -10.88 8.41 -7.16
C HIS A 50 -10.33 9.80 -6.79
N GLY A 51 -9.11 10.15 -7.21
CA GLY A 51 -8.50 11.46 -6.98
C GLY A 51 -8.09 11.74 -5.53
N THR A 52 -8.14 10.75 -4.66
CA THR A 52 -7.63 10.78 -3.28
C THR A 52 -6.66 9.62 -3.09
N PHE A 53 -5.97 9.58 -1.96
CA PHE A 53 -5.22 8.42 -1.49
C PHE A 53 -4.98 8.51 0.01
N GLU A 54 -4.63 7.41 0.66
CA GLU A 54 -4.28 7.40 2.09
C GLU A 54 -2.77 7.17 2.27
N LEU A 55 -2.23 7.65 3.39
CA LEU A 55 -0.81 7.56 3.73
C LEU A 55 -0.72 7.11 5.20
N THR A 56 -0.33 5.86 5.41
CA THR A 56 -0.05 5.29 6.73
C THR A 56 1.31 5.78 7.20
N VAL A 57 1.31 6.62 8.24
CA VAL A 57 2.52 7.20 8.84
C VAL A 57 2.64 6.69 10.27
N LYS A 58 3.82 6.18 10.62
CA LYS A 58 4.21 6.03 12.03
C LYS A 58 4.84 7.32 12.50
N THR A 59 4.22 7.97 13.48
CA THR A 59 4.75 9.22 14.05
C THR A 59 5.80 8.93 15.12
N TYR A 60 6.98 9.52 14.95
CA TYR A 60 8.09 9.42 15.90
C TYR A 60 8.18 10.70 16.73
N PHE A 61 7.42 10.75 17.82
CA PHE A 61 7.39 11.94 18.68
C PHE A 61 8.75 12.20 19.36
N PRO A 62 9.09 13.48 19.61
CA PRO A 62 10.29 13.82 20.36
C PRO A 62 10.17 13.35 21.82
N ASP A 63 11.31 13.00 22.41
CA ASP A 63 11.45 12.76 23.83
C ASP A 63 12.75 13.41 24.36
N ALA A 64 13.07 13.21 25.64
CA ALA A 64 14.26 13.79 26.26
C ALA A 64 15.59 13.30 25.63
N SER A 65 15.57 12.17 24.92
CA SER A 65 16.72 11.53 24.29
C SER A 65 16.81 11.73 22.78
N GLN A 66 15.68 12.00 22.09
CA GLN A 66 15.62 12.11 20.64
C GLN A 66 14.71 13.25 20.19
N PRO A 67 15.08 14.02 19.15
CA PRO A 67 14.27 15.13 18.63
C PRO A 67 13.01 14.68 17.84
N GLY A 68 12.76 13.37 17.74
CA GLY A 68 11.68 12.81 16.95
C GLY A 68 11.96 12.76 15.45
N GLY A 69 10.95 12.33 14.68
CA GLY A 69 11.01 12.19 13.23
C GLY A 69 10.67 13.50 12.52
N ALA A 70 11.61 14.04 11.73
CA ALA A 70 11.45 15.32 11.04
C ALA A 70 10.17 15.37 10.19
N MET A 71 9.97 14.38 9.29
CA MET A 71 8.80 14.39 8.38
C MET A 71 7.53 13.89 9.07
N SER A 72 7.62 12.87 9.92
CA SER A 72 6.43 12.31 10.56
C SER A 72 5.74 13.32 11.48
N ASN A 73 6.52 14.12 12.20
CA ASN A 73 5.98 15.14 13.10
C ASN A 73 5.41 16.34 12.32
N ILE A 74 6.02 16.69 11.17
CA ILE A 74 5.42 17.67 10.26
C ILE A 74 4.03 17.18 9.83
N LEU A 75 3.92 15.96 9.30
CA LEU A 75 2.65 15.41 8.84
C LEU A 75 1.59 15.30 9.96
N ASP A 76 2.00 15.00 11.18
CA ASP A 76 1.12 14.99 12.36
C ASP A 76 0.56 16.37 12.72
N CYS A 77 1.34 17.43 12.45
CA CYS A 77 0.96 18.81 12.78
C CYS A 77 0.28 19.56 11.63
N VAL A 78 0.27 19.02 10.40
CA VAL A 78 -0.31 19.68 9.23
C VAL A 78 -1.85 19.76 9.38
N PRO A 79 -2.43 20.97 9.40
CA PRO A 79 -3.88 21.14 9.44
C PRO A 79 -4.58 20.60 8.20
N LEU A 80 -5.84 20.17 8.37
CA LEU A 80 -6.69 19.83 7.23
C LEU A 80 -6.88 21.03 6.30
N GLY A 81 -6.72 20.79 5.00
CA GLY A 81 -6.85 21.81 3.95
C GLY A 81 -5.52 22.43 3.51
N GLU A 82 -4.42 22.15 4.21
CA GLU A 82 -3.08 22.54 3.77
C GLU A 82 -2.56 21.66 2.63
N GLU A 83 -1.57 22.18 1.92
CA GLU A 83 -0.95 21.51 0.78
C GLU A 83 0.38 20.86 1.16
N VAL A 84 0.66 19.69 0.56
CA VAL A 84 1.94 19.00 0.68
C VAL A 84 2.44 18.68 -0.73
N GLU A 85 3.70 19.02 -1.02
CA GLU A 85 4.31 18.69 -2.30
C GLU A 85 4.60 17.19 -2.40
N MET A 86 4.18 16.58 -3.50
CA MET A 86 4.36 15.15 -3.74
C MET A 86 5.09 14.90 -5.05
N ARG A 87 6.01 13.93 -5.04
CA ARG A 87 6.76 13.51 -6.23
C ARG A 87 6.72 12.00 -6.40
N GLY A 88 6.39 11.54 -7.60
CA GLY A 88 6.38 10.13 -7.98
C GLY A 88 5.92 9.90 -9.43
N PRO A 89 5.84 8.64 -9.89
CA PRO A 89 6.30 7.43 -9.18
C PRO A 89 7.84 7.32 -9.17
N THR A 90 8.39 6.63 -8.17
CA THR A 90 9.83 6.28 -8.13
C THR A 90 10.03 4.87 -7.59
N GLY A 91 11.23 4.31 -7.78
CA GLY A 91 11.59 2.94 -7.38
C GLY A 91 11.99 2.10 -8.59
N GLU A 92 12.77 1.06 -8.32
CA GLU A 92 13.35 0.20 -9.36
C GLU A 92 12.63 -1.15 -9.49
N ILE A 93 11.65 -1.41 -8.62
CA ILE A 93 10.89 -2.66 -8.56
C ILE A 93 9.43 -2.37 -8.88
N THR A 94 8.93 -3.03 -9.91
CA THR A 94 7.52 -3.06 -10.28
C THR A 94 7.04 -4.50 -10.28
N TYR A 95 5.88 -4.76 -9.68
CA TYR A 95 5.18 -6.02 -9.81
C TYR A 95 4.16 -5.91 -10.94
N ASP A 96 4.36 -6.71 -11.98
CA ASP A 96 3.58 -6.67 -13.21
C ASP A 96 2.39 -7.64 -13.15
N GLY A 97 2.28 -8.45 -12.09
CA GLY A 97 1.22 -9.44 -11.87
C GLY A 97 1.68 -10.87 -12.15
N HIS A 98 0.98 -11.86 -11.57
CA HIS A 98 1.21 -13.29 -11.81
C HIS A 98 2.68 -13.71 -11.68
N GLY A 99 3.36 -13.28 -10.62
CA GLY A 99 4.76 -13.59 -10.36
C GLY A 99 5.76 -12.81 -11.20
N ALA A 100 5.32 -11.98 -12.15
CA ALA A 100 6.19 -11.16 -12.99
C ALA A 100 6.61 -9.86 -12.28
N PHE A 101 7.90 -9.55 -12.38
CA PHE A 101 8.51 -8.34 -11.86
C PHE A 101 9.39 -7.68 -12.91
N THR A 102 9.45 -6.35 -12.87
CA THR A 102 10.50 -5.57 -13.51
C THR A 102 11.40 -5.01 -12.42
N ILE A 103 12.67 -5.42 -12.41
CA ILE A 103 13.67 -5.01 -11.41
C ILE A 103 14.83 -4.35 -12.15
N GLU A 104 15.08 -3.07 -11.87
CA GLU A 104 16.12 -2.26 -12.54
C GLU A 104 15.97 -2.33 -14.08
N GLY A 105 14.73 -2.27 -14.57
CA GLY A 105 14.39 -2.36 -16.00
C GLY A 105 14.51 -3.76 -16.60
N ARG A 106 14.77 -4.80 -15.80
CA ARG A 106 14.89 -6.19 -16.27
C ARG A 106 13.69 -7.02 -15.84
N ALA A 107 13.07 -7.68 -16.80
CA ALA A 107 12.01 -8.64 -16.53
C ALA A 107 12.53 -9.85 -15.75
N ARG A 108 11.80 -10.24 -14.71
CA ARG A 108 12.03 -11.38 -13.83
C ARG A 108 10.70 -12.06 -13.57
N HIS A 109 10.75 -13.36 -13.30
CA HIS A 109 9.58 -14.11 -12.86
C HIS A 109 9.94 -14.90 -11.61
N SER A 110 9.09 -14.80 -10.60
CA SER A 110 9.27 -15.43 -9.31
C SER A 110 8.10 -16.38 -9.07
N ALA A 111 8.38 -17.67 -8.97
CA ALA A 111 7.36 -18.69 -8.68
C ALA A 111 6.81 -18.60 -7.26
N ARG A 112 7.46 -17.85 -6.37
CA ARG A 112 7.08 -17.60 -4.98
C ARG A 112 7.62 -16.24 -4.55
N VAL A 113 6.89 -15.57 -3.66
CA VAL A 113 7.32 -14.30 -3.05
C VAL A 113 7.45 -14.51 -1.54
N SER A 114 8.61 -14.16 -1.00
CA SER A 114 8.87 -14.14 0.44
C SER A 114 9.23 -12.73 0.86
N LEU A 115 8.51 -12.18 1.83
CA LEU A 115 8.72 -10.82 2.34
C LEU A 115 9.20 -10.87 3.79
N VAL A 116 10.25 -10.11 4.07
CA VAL A 116 10.71 -9.82 5.43
C VAL A 116 10.53 -8.32 5.64
N LEU A 117 9.60 -7.97 6.52
CA LEU A 117 9.13 -6.62 6.78
C LEU A 117 9.47 -6.24 8.23
N GLY A 118 9.41 -4.94 8.51
CA GLY A 118 9.47 -4.48 9.90
C GLY A 118 9.22 -2.98 10.03
N GLY A 119 8.54 -2.61 11.12
CA GLY A 119 8.12 -1.24 11.39
C GLY A 119 7.35 -0.63 10.22
N SER A 120 7.68 0.61 9.84
CA SER A 120 7.04 1.28 8.70
C SER A 120 7.32 0.62 7.34
N GLY A 121 8.32 -0.27 7.25
CA GLY A 121 8.62 -1.08 6.08
C GLY A 121 7.51 -2.06 5.68
N VAL A 122 6.52 -2.27 6.55
CA VAL A 122 5.33 -3.05 6.20
C VAL A 122 4.57 -2.44 5.04
N THR A 123 4.60 -1.11 4.84
CA THR A 123 3.76 -0.45 3.82
C THR A 123 4.06 -0.89 2.38
N PRO A 124 5.30 -0.79 1.85
CA PRO A 124 5.59 -1.30 0.51
C PRO A 124 5.33 -2.81 0.40
N GLY A 125 5.51 -3.56 1.50
CA GLY A 125 5.13 -4.97 1.59
C GLY A 125 3.63 -5.17 1.40
N PHE A 126 2.81 -4.44 2.18
CA PHE A 126 1.36 -4.50 2.14
C PHE A 126 0.81 -4.17 0.75
N ALA A 127 1.36 -3.16 0.08
CA ALA A 127 0.97 -2.84 -1.30
C ALA A 127 1.19 -4.04 -2.25
N LEU A 128 2.30 -4.76 -2.12
CA LEU A 128 2.57 -5.96 -2.92
C LEU A 128 1.68 -7.15 -2.51
N ILE A 129 1.52 -7.37 -1.20
CA ILE A 129 0.67 -8.43 -0.64
C ILE A 129 -0.75 -8.28 -1.18
N ALA A 130 -1.34 -7.11 -1.00
CA ALA A 130 -2.67 -6.81 -1.49
C ALA A 130 -2.76 -6.88 -3.01
N ARG A 131 -1.74 -6.40 -3.74
CA ARG A 131 -1.72 -6.49 -5.19
C ARG A 131 -1.76 -7.94 -5.67
N ILE A 132 -1.03 -8.85 -5.03
CA ILE A 132 -1.06 -10.28 -5.36
C ILE A 132 -2.44 -10.86 -5.02
N LEU A 133 -2.87 -10.73 -3.76
CA LEU A 133 -4.08 -11.41 -3.28
C LEU A 133 -5.38 -10.88 -3.91
N LEU A 134 -5.48 -9.57 -4.15
CA LEU A 134 -6.69 -8.95 -4.67
C LEU A 134 -6.77 -8.96 -6.20
N THR A 135 -5.68 -9.34 -6.90
CA THR A 135 -5.73 -9.48 -8.36
C THR A 135 -6.34 -10.82 -8.73
N SER A 136 -7.50 -10.79 -9.37
CA SER A 136 -8.17 -12.02 -9.84
C SER A 136 -7.26 -12.85 -10.74
N GLY A 137 -7.05 -14.11 -10.36
CA GLY A 137 -6.25 -15.08 -11.12
C GLY A 137 -4.74 -15.01 -10.87
N ASP A 138 -4.28 -14.15 -9.96
CA ASP A 138 -2.90 -14.17 -9.48
C ASP A 138 -2.79 -15.15 -8.31
N ASP A 139 -2.15 -16.29 -8.55
CA ASP A 139 -1.98 -17.39 -7.59
C ASP A 139 -0.55 -17.44 -7.01
N THR A 140 0.20 -16.34 -7.13
CA THR A 140 1.60 -16.26 -6.68
C THR A 140 1.71 -16.59 -5.18
N PRO A 141 2.38 -17.71 -4.80
CA PRO A 141 2.48 -18.09 -3.40
C PRO A 141 3.29 -17.09 -2.59
N LEU A 142 2.69 -16.61 -1.50
CA LEU A 142 3.25 -15.57 -0.64
C LEU A 142 3.61 -16.11 0.75
N ARG A 143 4.74 -15.66 1.31
CA ARG A 143 5.08 -15.83 2.73
C ARG A 143 5.58 -14.49 3.28
N VAL A 144 5.13 -14.12 4.47
CA VAL A 144 5.48 -12.84 5.09
C VAL A 144 5.97 -13.08 6.51
N ILE A 145 7.06 -12.41 6.88
CA ILE A 145 7.53 -12.26 8.26
C ILE A 145 7.55 -10.76 8.53
N ASP A 146 6.76 -10.30 9.49
CA ASP A 146 6.74 -8.90 9.93
C ASP A 146 7.30 -8.77 11.36
N ALA A 147 8.36 -7.99 11.51
CA ALA A 147 9.09 -7.83 12.77
C ALA A 147 8.88 -6.44 13.36
N ASN A 148 8.36 -6.38 14.59
CA ASN A 148 8.09 -5.14 15.32
C ASN A 148 8.64 -5.21 16.75
N THR A 149 8.87 -4.05 17.37
CA THR A 149 9.42 -3.96 18.74
C THR A 149 8.43 -4.48 19.78
N THR A 150 7.16 -4.06 19.66
CA THR A 150 6.06 -4.53 20.49
C THR A 150 4.87 -4.92 19.62
N GLU A 151 3.91 -5.64 20.19
CA GLU A 151 2.67 -5.99 19.47
C GLU A 151 1.84 -4.74 19.10
N GLY A 152 1.87 -3.70 19.93
CA GLY A 152 1.18 -2.43 19.66
C GLY A 152 1.83 -1.60 18.55
N ASP A 153 3.05 -1.95 18.12
CA ASP A 153 3.74 -1.28 17.03
C ASP A 153 3.40 -1.85 15.64
N ILE A 154 2.65 -2.96 15.57
CA ILE A 154 2.31 -3.63 14.32
C ILE A 154 1.31 -2.76 13.56
N LEU A 155 1.79 -2.12 12.49
CA LEU A 155 0.96 -1.32 11.60
C LEU A 155 0.17 -2.24 10.66
N LEU A 156 -1.07 -1.87 10.34
CA LEU A 156 -1.95 -2.60 9.42
C LEU A 156 -2.25 -4.05 9.85
N ARG A 157 -2.21 -4.33 11.16
CA ARG A 157 -2.39 -5.67 11.71
C ARG A 157 -3.74 -6.27 11.30
N ASP A 158 -4.82 -5.54 11.56
CA ASP A 158 -6.18 -6.05 11.32
C ASP A 158 -6.41 -6.30 9.82
N GLU A 159 -5.85 -5.45 8.95
CA GLU A 159 -5.91 -5.60 7.50
C GLU A 159 -5.11 -6.83 7.02
N LEU A 160 -3.90 -7.05 7.57
CA LEU A 160 -3.09 -8.23 7.27
C LEU A 160 -3.75 -9.51 7.77
N ASP A 161 -4.32 -9.50 8.97
CA ASP A 161 -5.05 -10.63 9.56
C ASP A 161 -6.30 -10.96 8.74
N ALA A 162 -7.02 -9.95 8.24
CA ALA A 162 -8.15 -10.14 7.34
C ALA A 162 -7.72 -10.80 6.01
N LEU A 163 -6.64 -10.31 5.39
CA LEU A 163 -6.10 -10.90 4.16
C LEU A 163 -5.65 -12.36 4.37
N ALA A 164 -4.99 -12.65 5.49
CA ALA A 164 -4.53 -14.00 5.82
C ALA A 164 -5.67 -14.98 6.12
N LYS A 165 -6.85 -14.48 6.48
CA LYS A 165 -8.04 -15.30 6.72
C LYS A 165 -8.83 -15.59 5.45
N ASP A 166 -8.85 -14.64 4.52
CA ASP A 166 -9.65 -14.71 3.30
C ASP A 166 -8.99 -15.48 2.14
N PHE A 167 -7.66 -15.67 2.21
CA PHE A 167 -6.83 -16.33 1.19
C PHE A 167 -5.95 -17.43 1.80
#